data_AF-A0A0Q9WIT6-F1
#
_entry.id   AF-A0A0Q9WIT6-F1
#
_cell.length_a   1.000
_cell.length_b   1.000
_cell.length_c   1.000
_cell.angle_alpha   90.00
_cell.angle_beta   90.00
_cell.angle_gamma   90.00
#
_symmetry.space_group_name_H-M   'P 1'
#
loop_
_entity.id
_entity.type
_entity.pdbx_description
1 polymer ?
#
loop_
_entity_poly.entity_id
_entity_poly.type
_entity_poly.pdbx_seq_one_letter_code
_entity_poly.pdbx_strand_id
1 'polypeptide(L)'
;MASTSKMDDKLSTKRKRKTEPKKWSEREVNDILNYMRVHRNIEKPTAQIYYRKLIDESKLDATWNLVRFKVKGGWQKADAHRKSIMAGEEDGDEIDDTTLRAKLEMEVVGRESLESRSSLDMLHCEDESTTEPLFTSGIEDLSQVASMDANRRKFQEDRLWVERETLKLQQEQFLWAKEVEERKMRLEEQQFKLEERRIALEEQRREADFQLKQLELELKYFFSLKAFH
;
A
#
# COMPACT_ATOMS: atom_id res chain seq x y z
N MET A 1 -54.77 -26.52 -25.30
CA MET A 1 -54.84 -25.21 -24.60
C MET A 1 -53.41 -24.75 -24.38
N ALA A 2 -52.94 -23.79 -25.19
CA ALA A 2 -51.55 -23.34 -25.18
C ALA A 2 -51.46 -22.02 -24.41
N SER A 3 -50.79 -22.06 -23.25
CA SER A 3 -50.54 -20.89 -22.40
C SER A 3 -49.28 -20.18 -22.88
N THR A 4 -49.45 -19.00 -23.49
CA THR A 4 -48.33 -18.14 -23.88
C THR A 4 -47.96 -17.22 -22.71
N SER A 5 -46.78 -17.47 -22.16
CA SER A 5 -46.10 -16.67 -21.14
C SER A 5 -45.70 -15.30 -21.72
N LYS A 6 -46.30 -14.22 -21.22
CA LYS A 6 -45.89 -12.84 -21.48
C LYS A 6 -44.72 -12.49 -20.56
N MET A 7 -43.53 -12.30 -21.13
CA MET A 7 -42.41 -11.67 -20.44
C MET A 7 -42.57 -10.14 -20.55
N ASP A 8 -42.78 -9.49 -19.40
CA ASP A 8 -42.83 -8.03 -19.31
C ASP A 8 -41.41 -7.45 -19.39
N ASP A 9 -41.09 -6.89 -20.56
CA ASP A 9 -39.84 -6.20 -20.86
C ASP A 9 -39.81 -4.85 -20.12
N LYS A 10 -39.21 -4.83 -18.92
CA LYS A 10 -39.03 -3.61 -18.10
C LYS A 10 -37.98 -2.72 -18.76
N LEU A 11 -38.43 -1.85 -19.66
CA LEU A 11 -37.64 -0.76 -20.22
C LEU A 11 -37.15 0.18 -19.09
N SER A 12 -35.90 0.00 -18.67
CA SER A 12 -35.25 0.89 -17.71
C SER A 12 -35.11 2.29 -18.30
N THR A 13 -35.90 3.24 -17.78
CA THR A 13 -35.83 4.65 -18.15
C THR A 13 -34.43 5.19 -17.79
N LYS A 14 -33.54 5.28 -18.78
CA LYS A 14 -32.21 5.86 -18.64
C LYS A 14 -32.36 7.31 -18.17
N ARG A 15 -31.99 7.58 -16.92
CA ARG A 15 -31.97 8.93 -16.34
C ARG A 15 -31.04 9.81 -17.17
N LYS A 16 -31.59 10.79 -17.89
CA LYS A 16 -30.83 11.84 -18.56
C LYS A 16 -30.16 12.69 -17.49
N ARG A 17 -28.82 12.65 -17.40
CA ARG A 17 -28.06 13.54 -16.51
C ARG A 17 -28.18 14.96 -17.07
N LYS A 18 -28.72 15.89 -16.27
CA LYS A 18 -28.92 17.30 -16.68
C LYS A 18 -27.64 18.14 -16.64
N THR A 19 -26.57 17.64 -16.01
CA THR A 19 -25.34 18.40 -15.79
C THR A 19 -24.25 17.91 -16.73
N GLU A 20 -23.69 18.83 -17.50
CA GLU A 20 -22.51 18.54 -18.34
C GLU A 20 -21.34 18.08 -17.47
N PRO A 21 -20.57 17.06 -17.90
CA PRO A 21 -19.42 16.60 -17.14
C PRO A 21 -18.35 17.69 -17.12
N LYS A 22 -17.95 18.13 -15.92
CA LYS A 22 -16.83 19.07 -15.75
C LYS A 22 -15.58 18.51 -16.44
N LYS A 23 -15.00 19.29 -17.36
CA LYS A 23 -13.67 19.03 -17.92
C LYS A 23 -12.64 19.47 -16.88
N TRP A 24 -11.75 18.56 -16.51
CA TRP A 24 -10.67 18.83 -15.56
C TRP A 24 -9.44 19.25 -16.34
N SER A 25 -8.90 20.42 -16.03
CA SER A 25 -7.60 20.82 -16.55
C SER A 25 -6.48 20.04 -15.87
N GLU A 26 -5.34 19.88 -16.54
CA GLU A 26 -4.18 19.18 -15.98
C GLU A 26 -3.65 19.86 -14.71
N ARG A 27 -3.70 21.20 -14.66
CA ARG A 27 -3.35 21.97 -13.46
C ARG A 27 -4.18 21.55 -12.25
N GLU A 28 -5.51 21.53 -12.39
CA GLU A 28 -6.42 21.12 -11.31
C GLU A 28 -6.16 19.67 -10.86
N VAL A 29 -5.86 18.76 -11.80
CA VAL A 29 -5.53 17.36 -11.45
C VAL A 29 -4.23 17.29 -10.66
N ASN A 30 -3.20 18.02 -11.08
CA ASN A 30 -1.92 18.07 -10.38
C ASN A 30 -2.06 18.67 -8.97
N ASP A 31 -2.87 19.72 -8.81
CA ASP A 31 -3.11 20.33 -7.49
C ASP A 31 -3.78 19.34 -6.53
N ILE A 32 -4.78 18.59 -7.00
CA ILE A 32 -5.43 17.51 -6.22
C ILE A 32 -4.40 16.46 -5.80
N LEU A 33 -3.59 15.98 -6.74
CA LEU A 33 -2.61 14.92 -6.48
C LEU A 33 -1.51 15.39 -5.52
N ASN A 34 -1.03 16.63 -5.69
CA ASN A 34 -0.02 17.22 -4.83
C ASN A 34 -0.56 17.38 -3.40
N TYR A 35 -1.79 17.86 -3.25
CA TYR A 35 -2.44 17.96 -1.94
C TYR A 35 -2.54 16.60 -1.24
N MET A 36 -3.00 15.56 -1.95
CA MET A 36 -3.12 14.21 -1.42
C MET A 36 -1.76 13.60 -1.04
N ARG A 37 -0.69 13.93 -1.78
CA ARG A 37 0.67 13.47 -1.49
C ARG A 37 1.24 14.09 -0.22
N VAL A 38 0.95 15.37 0.03
CA VAL A 38 1.38 16.09 1.23
C VAL A 38 0.54 15.68 2.45
N HIS A 39 -0.78 15.50 2.27
CA HIS A 39 -1.73 15.24 3.35
C HIS A 39 -2.18 13.78 3.39
N ARG A 40 -1.25 12.82 3.39
CA ARG A 40 -1.51 11.35 3.30
C ARG A 40 -2.43 10.79 4.39
N ASN A 41 -2.77 11.56 5.42
CA ASN A 41 -3.68 11.17 6.49
C ASN A 41 -5.12 11.51 6.13
N ILE A 42 -5.73 10.72 5.25
CA ILE A 42 -7.18 10.79 5.01
C ILE A 42 -7.89 10.02 6.13
N GLU A 43 -7.92 10.60 7.33
CA GLU A 43 -8.72 10.07 8.43
C GLU A 43 -10.22 10.07 8.04
N LYS A 44 -10.90 8.93 8.22
CA LYS A 44 -12.38 8.92 8.29
C LYS A 44 -12.75 9.44 9.68
N PRO A 45 -13.71 10.38 9.89
CA PRO A 45 -14.95 10.50 9.13
C PRO A 45 -15.44 11.97 8.99
N THR A 46 -15.01 12.68 7.96
CA THR A 46 -15.94 13.29 6.99
C THR A 46 -15.11 13.64 5.78
N ALA A 47 -15.07 12.75 4.78
CA ALA A 47 -14.34 13.01 3.53
C ALA A 47 -14.71 14.39 2.95
N GLN A 48 -15.90 14.90 3.26
CA GLN A 48 -16.34 16.26 2.97
C GLN A 48 -15.44 17.36 3.56
N ILE A 49 -15.01 17.28 4.82
CA ILE A 49 -14.13 18.30 5.44
C ILE A 49 -12.77 18.29 4.73
N TYR A 50 -12.23 17.10 4.46
CA TYR A 50 -10.98 16.94 3.73
C TYR A 50 -11.04 17.58 2.33
N TYR A 51 -12.06 17.22 1.54
CA TYR A 51 -12.21 17.78 0.19
C TYR A 51 -12.56 19.27 0.20
N ARG A 52 -13.23 19.78 1.24
CA ARG A 52 -13.44 21.23 1.40
C ARG A 52 -12.12 21.97 1.62
N LYS A 53 -11.29 21.52 2.58
CA LYS A 53 -9.95 22.08 2.81
C LYS A 53 -9.09 22.05 1.56
N LEU A 54 -9.09 20.91 0.84
CA LEU A 54 -8.42 20.77 -0.43
C LEU A 54 -8.87 21.87 -1.41
N ILE A 55 -10.18 22.03 -1.61
CA ILE A 55 -10.75 23.04 -2.51
C ILE A 55 -10.35 24.45 -2.09
N ASP A 56 -10.40 24.75 -0.80
CA ASP A 56 -10.06 26.07 -0.24
C ASP A 56 -8.58 26.40 -0.47
N GLU A 57 -7.67 25.44 -0.26
CA GLU A 57 -6.23 25.62 -0.42
C GLU A 57 -5.79 25.69 -1.90
N SER A 58 -6.36 24.84 -2.75
CA SER A 58 -6.04 24.78 -4.18
C SER A 58 -6.86 25.73 -5.05
N LYS A 59 -7.83 26.45 -4.46
CA LYS A 59 -8.73 27.41 -5.14
C LYS A 59 -9.45 26.80 -6.36
N LEU A 60 -9.87 25.54 -6.25
CA LEU A 60 -10.57 24.84 -7.32
C LEU A 60 -12.02 25.31 -7.43
N ASP A 61 -12.48 25.66 -8.64
CA ASP A 61 -13.89 25.92 -8.91
C ASP A 61 -14.67 24.60 -9.06
N ALA A 62 -14.74 23.81 -7.99
CA ALA A 62 -15.42 22.52 -7.96
C ALA A 62 -16.11 22.29 -6.62
N THR A 63 -17.22 21.56 -6.64
CA THR A 63 -17.80 21.05 -5.39
C THR A 63 -17.05 19.81 -4.90
N TRP A 64 -17.02 19.61 -3.59
CA TRP A 64 -16.34 18.46 -2.95
C TRP A 64 -16.79 17.10 -3.51
N ASN A 65 -18.05 17.00 -3.94
CA ASN A 65 -18.59 15.79 -4.58
C ASN A 65 -17.91 15.53 -5.94
N LEU A 66 -17.70 16.55 -6.77
CA LEU A 66 -17.01 16.39 -8.05
C LEU A 66 -15.56 15.94 -7.85
N VAL A 67 -14.84 16.57 -6.91
CA VAL A 67 -13.46 16.19 -6.57
C VAL A 67 -13.41 14.73 -6.09
N ARG A 68 -14.32 14.36 -5.17
CA ARG A 68 -14.43 12.98 -4.66
C ARG A 68 -14.68 11.96 -5.78
N PHE A 69 -15.59 12.25 -6.72
CA PHE A 69 -15.85 11.35 -7.85
C PHE A 69 -14.65 11.25 -8.78
N LYS A 70 -13.94 12.36 -9.03
CA LYS A 70 -12.73 12.37 -9.86
C LYS A 70 -11.62 11.53 -9.24
N VAL A 71 -11.36 11.71 -7.95
CA VAL A 71 -10.39 10.91 -7.19
C VAL A 71 -10.82 9.45 -7.23
N LYS A 72 -12.02 9.10 -6.74
CA LYS A 72 -12.47 7.70 -6.68
C LYS A 72 -12.45 7.00 -8.04
N GLY A 73 -12.91 7.66 -9.10
CA GLY A 73 -12.92 7.10 -10.46
C GLY A 73 -11.51 6.93 -11.04
N GLY A 74 -10.59 7.86 -10.77
CA GLY A 74 -9.19 7.75 -11.18
C GLY A 74 -8.48 6.57 -10.52
N TRP A 75 -8.66 6.40 -9.20
CA TRP A 75 -8.09 5.30 -8.44
C TRP A 75 -8.61 3.93 -8.88
N GLN A 76 -9.92 3.81 -9.15
CA GLN A 76 -10.50 2.56 -9.66
C GLN A 76 -9.93 2.17 -11.04
N LYS A 77 -9.69 3.15 -11.91
CA LYS A 77 -9.11 2.88 -13.23
C LYS A 77 -7.64 2.47 -13.14
N ALA A 78 -6.87 3.13 -12.27
CA ALA A 78 -5.48 2.75 -12.02
C ALA A 78 -5.37 1.37 -11.35
N ASP A 79 -6.25 1.06 -10.40
CA ASP A 79 -6.32 -0.25 -9.75
C ASP A 79 -6.74 -1.34 -10.74
N ALA A 80 -7.71 -1.07 -11.62
CA ALA A 80 -8.09 -1.98 -12.68
C ALA A 80 -6.94 -2.23 -13.68
N HIS A 81 -6.18 -1.20 -14.04
CA HIS A 81 -5.00 -1.34 -14.90
C HIS A 81 -3.92 -2.19 -14.21
N ARG A 82 -3.64 -1.94 -12.93
CA ARG A 82 -2.71 -2.77 -12.14
C ARG A 82 -3.15 -4.23 -12.08
N LYS A 83 -4.45 -4.47 -11.83
CA LYS A 83 -5.03 -5.82 -11.83
C LYS A 83 -4.98 -6.47 -13.20
N SER A 84 -5.17 -5.72 -14.28
CA SER A 84 -5.09 -6.23 -15.65
C SER A 84 -3.67 -6.60 -16.06
N ILE A 85 -2.65 -5.87 -15.60
CA ILE A 85 -1.24 -6.24 -15.80
C ILE A 85 -0.96 -7.56 -15.06
N MET A 86 -1.46 -7.69 -13.83
CA MET A 86 -1.24 -8.86 -12.99
C MET A 86 -2.02 -10.10 -13.45
N ALA A 87 -3.21 -9.92 -14.03
CA ALA A 87 -4.05 -11.01 -14.54
C ALA A 87 -3.60 -11.55 -15.91
N GLY A 88 -2.61 -10.94 -16.56
CA GLY A 88 -2.07 -11.40 -17.84
C GLY A 88 -0.91 -12.38 -17.73
N GLU A 89 -0.53 -12.79 -16.51
CA GLU A 89 0.66 -13.63 -16.25
C GLU A 89 0.30 -15.04 -15.74
N GLU A 90 -0.96 -15.48 -15.87
CA GLU A 90 -1.42 -16.79 -15.37
C GLU A 90 -1.98 -17.75 -16.44
N ASP A 91 -1.99 -17.39 -17.72
CA ASP A 91 -2.30 -18.33 -18.81
C ASP A 91 -1.00 -18.88 -19.43
N GLY A 92 -0.37 -19.78 -18.68
CA GLY A 92 0.04 -21.09 -19.16
C GLY A 92 0.84 -21.22 -20.45
N ASP A 93 2.06 -20.67 -20.50
CA ASP A 93 3.17 -21.46 -21.02
C ASP A 93 3.96 -21.95 -19.81
N GLU A 94 3.88 -23.25 -19.55
CA GLU A 94 4.78 -23.96 -18.64
C GLU A 94 6.20 -23.74 -19.16
N ILE A 95 6.85 -22.67 -18.69
CA ILE A 95 8.26 -22.44 -18.91
C ILE A 95 8.95 -23.58 -18.16
N ASP A 96 9.26 -24.64 -18.90
CA ASP A 96 10.10 -25.74 -18.46
C ASP A 96 11.29 -25.15 -17.70
N ASP A 97 11.56 -25.66 -16.50
CA ASP A 97 12.54 -25.14 -15.55
C ASP A 97 13.96 -25.05 -16.20
N THR A 98 14.15 -25.82 -17.28
CA THR A 98 15.29 -25.79 -18.21
C THR A 98 15.49 -24.43 -18.91
N THR A 99 14.43 -23.70 -19.23
CA THR A 99 14.47 -22.38 -19.88
C THR A 99 14.78 -21.25 -18.88
N LEU A 100 14.32 -21.37 -17.63
CA LEU A 100 14.70 -20.40 -16.58
C LEU A 100 16.18 -20.54 -16.19
N ARG A 101 16.74 -21.76 -16.19
CA ARG A 101 18.20 -21.95 -16.04
C ARG A 101 19.01 -21.40 -17.21
N ALA A 102 18.59 -21.65 -18.45
CA ALA A 102 19.29 -21.11 -19.63
C ALA A 102 19.29 -19.57 -19.68
N LYS A 103 18.23 -18.94 -19.14
CA LYS A 103 18.13 -17.46 -19.10
C LYS A 103 18.93 -16.84 -17.94
N LEU A 104 19.04 -17.52 -16.80
CA LEU A 104 19.90 -17.07 -15.69
C LEU A 104 21.39 -17.16 -16.04
N GLU A 105 21.82 -18.20 -16.76
CA GLU A 105 23.22 -18.34 -17.19
C GLU A 105 23.64 -17.29 -18.23
N MET A 106 22.71 -16.83 -19.09
CA MET A 106 22.98 -15.72 -19.99
C MET A 106 22.96 -14.35 -19.31
N GLU A 107 22.19 -14.14 -18.24
CA GLU A 107 22.14 -12.83 -17.56
C GLU A 107 23.28 -12.64 -16.56
N VAL A 108 23.84 -13.72 -15.99
CA VAL A 108 25.05 -13.65 -15.13
C VAL A 108 26.33 -13.42 -15.95
N VAL A 109 26.35 -13.76 -17.25
CA VAL A 109 27.47 -13.41 -18.15
C VAL A 109 27.25 -12.05 -18.85
N GLY A 110 26.06 -11.44 -18.73
CA GLY A 110 25.65 -10.29 -19.55
C GLY A 110 25.52 -8.92 -18.84
N ARG A 111 25.80 -8.81 -17.54
CA ARG A 111 25.62 -7.55 -16.78
C ARG A 111 26.87 -6.98 -16.11
N GLU A 112 28.04 -7.25 -16.67
CA GLU A 112 29.24 -6.43 -16.44
C GLU A 112 29.89 -6.03 -17.77
N SER A 113 29.15 -5.47 -18.74
CA SER A 113 29.84 -4.85 -19.90
C SER A 113 28.97 -3.90 -20.73
N LEU A 114 28.42 -2.83 -20.13
CA LEU A 114 27.96 -1.68 -20.91
C LEU A 114 28.15 -0.33 -20.19
N GLU A 115 29.24 -0.15 -19.45
CA GLU A 115 29.78 1.18 -19.18
C GLU A 115 31.31 1.14 -19.20
N SER A 116 31.90 1.05 -20.39
CA SER A 116 33.21 1.63 -20.71
C SER A 116 33.54 1.46 -22.19
N ARG A 117 33.07 2.40 -23.01
CA ARG A 117 33.83 2.80 -24.21
C ARG A 117 35.00 3.66 -23.71
N SER A 118 36.12 3.03 -23.41
CA SER A 118 37.41 3.72 -23.40
C SER A 118 38.48 2.79 -23.95
N SER A 119 38.76 3.00 -25.23
CA SER A 119 40.03 2.82 -25.92
C SER A 119 41.09 1.96 -25.20
N LEU A 120 41.27 0.73 -25.68
CA LEU A 120 42.56 0.07 -25.61
C LEU A 120 42.68 -0.90 -26.81
N ASP A 121 43.31 -0.41 -27.87
CA ASP A 121 44.00 -1.27 -28.82
C ASP A 121 45.06 -2.06 -28.05
N MET A 122 45.04 -3.38 -28.13
CA MET A 122 46.27 -4.16 -27.92
C MET A 122 46.24 -5.42 -28.78
N LEU A 123 46.79 -5.21 -29.96
CA LEU A 123 47.66 -6.09 -30.74
C LEU A 123 48.00 -7.44 -30.09
N HIS A 124 47.75 -8.51 -30.85
CA HIS A 124 48.53 -9.72 -30.82
C HIS A 124 50.03 -9.38 -30.98
N CYS A 125 50.85 -9.83 -30.03
CA CYS A 125 52.24 -10.16 -30.29
C CYS A 125 52.42 -11.63 -29.94
N GLU A 126 52.78 -12.41 -30.94
CA GLU A 126 53.16 -13.81 -30.78
C GLU A 126 54.48 -13.92 -30.02
N ASP A 127 54.52 -14.95 -29.18
CA ASP A 127 55.59 -15.91 -28.97
C ASP A 127 57.02 -15.43 -29.28
N GLU A 128 57.82 -15.21 -28.24
CA GLU A 128 59.24 -15.57 -28.33
C GLU A 128 59.82 -15.86 -26.94
N SER A 129 60.49 -17.01 -26.88
CA SER A 129 61.33 -17.49 -25.81
C SER A 129 62.17 -16.41 -25.13
N THR A 130 62.45 -16.57 -23.83
CA THR A 130 63.83 -16.64 -23.30
C THR A 130 63.89 -16.25 -21.81
N THR A 131 64.65 -17.07 -21.08
CA THR A 131 65.29 -16.85 -19.77
C THR A 131 64.43 -16.83 -18.51
N GLU A 132 64.52 -17.96 -17.80
CA GLU A 132 64.52 -18.03 -16.34
C GLU A 132 65.35 -16.89 -15.70
N PRO A 133 64.75 -15.99 -14.90
CA PRO A 133 65.50 -15.15 -14.01
C PRO A 133 65.76 -15.93 -12.71
N LEU A 134 67.05 -16.13 -12.45
CA LEU A 134 67.60 -16.60 -11.19
C LEU A 134 66.88 -15.97 -9.99
N PHE A 135 66.47 -16.86 -9.10
CA PHE A 135 66.26 -16.66 -7.67
C PHE A 135 67.17 -15.56 -7.10
N THR A 136 66.64 -14.33 -6.98
CA THR A 136 67.23 -13.32 -6.10
C THR A 136 66.44 -13.36 -4.80
N SER A 137 67.05 -14.00 -3.80
CA SER A 137 66.81 -13.74 -2.38
C SER A 137 66.55 -12.23 -2.21
N GLY A 138 65.39 -11.78 -1.74
CA GLY A 138 64.61 -12.36 -0.66
C GLY A 138 65.01 -11.68 0.64
N ILE A 139 64.82 -10.36 0.69
CA ILE A 139 64.59 -9.59 1.91
C ILE A 139 63.47 -8.61 1.53
N GLU A 140 62.26 -9.15 1.36
CA GLU A 140 61.06 -8.33 1.31
C GLU A 140 60.95 -7.58 2.63
N ASP A 141 60.74 -6.28 2.52
CA ASP A 141 60.64 -5.33 3.61
C ASP A 141 59.46 -5.72 4.52
N LEU A 142 59.78 -6.38 5.64
CA LEU A 142 58.82 -6.87 6.66
C LEU A 142 57.86 -5.77 7.16
N SER A 143 58.22 -4.49 6.94
CA SER A 143 57.37 -3.33 7.21
C SER A 143 56.06 -3.32 6.41
N GLN A 144 56.07 -3.77 5.15
CA GLN A 144 54.92 -3.61 4.25
C GLN A 144 53.82 -4.67 4.52
N VAL A 145 54.24 -5.88 4.87
CA VAL A 145 53.34 -7.00 5.22
C VAL A 145 52.58 -6.71 6.52
N ALA A 146 53.26 -6.15 7.53
CA ALA A 146 52.64 -5.77 8.80
C ALA A 146 51.55 -4.68 8.65
N SER A 147 51.73 -3.76 7.70
CA SER A 147 50.76 -2.71 7.38
C SER A 147 49.49 -3.26 6.73
N MET A 148 49.63 -4.23 5.81
CA MET A 148 48.49 -4.90 5.18
C MET A 148 47.66 -5.70 6.19
N ASP A 149 48.32 -6.35 7.15
CA ASP A 149 47.63 -7.10 8.22
C ASP A 149 46.83 -6.18 9.16
N ALA A 150 47.36 -4.99 9.48
CA ALA A 150 46.64 -4.02 10.30
C ALA A 150 45.37 -3.50 9.60
N ASN A 151 45.45 -3.20 8.31
CA ASN A 151 44.29 -2.78 7.51
C ASN A 151 43.24 -3.90 7.38
N ARG A 152 43.67 -5.15 7.25
CA ARG A 152 42.77 -6.31 7.21
C ARG A 152 41.99 -6.48 8.50
N ARG A 153 42.63 -6.32 9.66
CA ARG A 153 41.97 -6.39 10.97
C ARG A 153 40.95 -5.27 11.13
N LYS A 154 41.32 -4.04 10.79
CA LYS A 154 40.40 -2.89 10.86
C LYS A 154 39.15 -3.11 10.00
N PHE A 155 39.32 -3.61 8.77
CA PHE A 155 38.18 -3.92 7.90
C PHE A 155 37.26 -5.00 8.49
N GLN A 156 37.83 -6.02 9.14
CA GLN A 156 37.04 -7.05 9.82
C GLN A 156 36.28 -6.48 11.03
N GLU A 157 36.91 -5.62 11.82
CA GLU A 157 36.27 -4.92 12.94
C GLU A 157 35.12 -4.03 12.47
N ASP A 158 35.35 -3.22 11.43
CA ASP A 158 34.32 -2.37 10.83
C ASP A 158 33.14 -3.21 10.30
N ARG A 159 33.41 -4.36 9.66
CA ARG A 159 32.37 -5.28 9.20
C ARG A 159 31.53 -5.84 10.35
N LEU A 160 32.18 -6.29 11.42
CA LEU A 160 31.48 -6.81 12.61
C LEU A 160 30.70 -5.72 13.34
N TRP A 161 31.21 -4.48 13.34
CA TRP A 161 30.52 -3.33 13.90
C TRP A 161 29.24 -3.03 13.11
N VAL A 162 29.33 -3.00 11.77
CA VAL A 162 28.15 -2.82 10.90
C VAL A 162 27.13 -3.94 11.14
N GLU A 163 27.56 -5.20 11.19
CA GLU A 163 26.68 -6.34 11.45
C GLU A 163 26.00 -6.27 12.83
N ARG A 164 26.72 -5.79 13.85
CA ARG A 164 26.14 -5.57 15.18
C ARG A 164 25.08 -4.48 15.15
N GLU A 165 25.34 -3.37 14.48
CA GLU A 165 24.40 -2.24 14.46
C GLU A 165 23.18 -2.57 13.60
N THR A 166 23.33 -3.34 12.52
CA THR A 166 22.17 -3.82 11.74
C THR A 166 21.28 -4.75 12.56
N LEU A 167 21.86 -5.70 13.32
CA LEU A 167 21.10 -6.56 14.22
C LEU A 167 20.38 -5.76 15.31
N LYS A 168 21.03 -4.74 15.87
CA LYS A 168 20.42 -3.87 16.87
C LYS A 168 19.23 -3.08 16.30
N LEU A 169 19.38 -2.51 15.09
CA LEU A 169 18.28 -1.84 14.41
C LEU A 169 17.12 -2.79 14.10
N GLN A 170 17.41 -4.04 13.70
CA GLN A 170 16.37 -5.05 13.48
C GLN A 170 15.62 -5.39 14.77
N GLN A 171 16.31 -5.47 15.91
CA GLN A 171 15.67 -5.68 17.21
C GLN A 171 14.79 -4.50 17.60
N GLU A 172 15.27 -3.27 17.43
CA GLU A 172 14.48 -2.06 17.70
C GLU A 172 13.23 -1.97 16.81
N GLN A 173 13.35 -2.30 15.51
CA GLN A 173 12.20 -2.37 14.60
C GLN A 173 11.18 -3.41 15.06
N PHE A 174 11.63 -4.59 15.51
CA PHE A 174 10.74 -5.62 16.02
C PHE A 174 10.01 -5.18 17.29
N LEU A 175 10.72 -4.56 18.24
CA LEU A 175 10.11 -4.04 19.47
C LEU A 175 9.10 -2.94 19.18
N TRP A 176 9.43 -2.02 18.26
CA TRP A 176 8.50 -0.98 17.84
C TRP A 176 7.25 -1.55 17.19
N ALA A 177 7.40 -2.53 16.28
CA ALA A 177 6.27 -3.22 15.67
C ALA A 177 5.36 -3.89 16.71
N LYS A 178 5.97 -4.55 17.72
CA LYS A 178 5.23 -5.15 18.83
C LYS A 178 4.45 -4.11 19.64
N GLU A 179 5.08 -2.97 19.97
CA GLU A 179 4.44 -1.90 20.73
C GLU A 179 3.29 -1.25 19.95
N VAL A 180 3.45 -1.06 18.64
CA VAL A 180 2.40 -0.54 17.76
C VAL A 180 1.20 -1.49 17.72
N GLU A 181 1.43 -2.79 17.55
CA GLU A 181 0.34 -3.77 17.55
C GLU A 181 -0.37 -3.84 18.90
N GLU A 182 0.38 -3.76 20.00
CA GLU A 182 -0.22 -3.72 21.35
C GLU A 182 -1.09 -2.47 21.56
N ARG A 183 -0.61 -1.28 21.14
CA ARG A 183 -1.41 -0.04 21.18
C ARG A 183 -2.68 -0.17 20.35
N LYS A 184 -2.60 -0.79 19.17
CA LYS A 184 -3.75 -1.02 18.30
C LYS A 184 -4.78 -1.94 18.96
N MET A 185 -4.34 -3.06 19.55
CA MET A 185 -5.22 -3.97 20.30
C MET A 185 -5.92 -3.27 21.47
N ARG A 186 -5.22 -2.41 22.21
CA ARG A 186 -5.82 -1.62 23.31
C ARG A 186 -6.92 -0.66 22.80
N LEU A 187 -6.72 -0.03 21.65
CA LEU A 187 -7.72 0.85 21.05
C LEU A 187 -8.94 0.06 20.56
N GLU A 188 -8.73 -1.11 19.95
CA GLU A 188 -9.82 -2.00 19.54
C GLU A 188 -10.62 -2.50 20.74
N GLU A 189 -9.96 -2.87 21.85
CA GLU A 189 -10.62 -3.26 23.09
C GLU A 189 -11.46 -2.10 23.68
N GLN A 190 -10.93 -0.87 23.67
CA GLN A 190 -11.68 0.31 24.10
C GLN A 190 -12.89 0.59 23.22
N GLN A 191 -12.75 0.44 21.89
CA GLN A 191 -13.88 0.56 20.97
C GLN A 191 -14.95 -0.49 21.23
N PHE A 192 -14.54 -1.75 21.46
CA PHE A 192 -15.46 -2.82 21.80
C PHE A 192 -16.24 -2.52 23.09
N LYS A 193 -15.55 -2.05 24.14
CA LYS A 193 -16.18 -1.65 25.41
C LYS A 193 -17.19 -0.50 25.24
N LEU A 194 -16.89 0.46 24.37
CA LEU A 194 -17.82 1.56 24.08
C LEU A 194 -19.05 1.08 23.32
N GLU A 195 -18.86 0.17 22.36
CA GLU A 195 -19.97 -0.40 21.58
C GLU A 195 -20.87 -1.29 22.44
N GLU A 196 -20.30 -2.09 23.34
CA GLU A 196 -21.04 -2.88 24.32
C GLU A 196 -21.91 -1.98 25.22
N ARG A 197 -21.34 -0.89 25.75
CA ARG A 197 -22.09 0.11 26.53
C ARG A 197 -23.19 0.78 25.70
N ARG A 198 -22.92 1.07 24.42
CA ARG A 198 -23.91 1.65 23.51
C ARG A 198 -25.11 0.72 23.33
N ILE A 199 -24.87 -0.56 23.12
CA ILE A 199 -25.91 -1.58 22.97
C ILE A 199 -26.73 -1.72 24.26
N ALA A 200 -26.07 -1.78 25.42
CA ALA A 200 -26.75 -1.87 26.72
C ALA A 200 -27.70 -0.68 26.98
N LEU A 201 -27.26 0.55 26.67
CA LEU A 201 -28.11 1.73 26.78
C LEU A 201 -29.28 1.71 25.80
N GLU A 202 -29.06 1.21 24.58
CA GLU A 202 -30.11 1.06 23.58
C GLU A 202 -31.18 0.04 24.02
N GLU A 203 -30.75 -1.07 24.62
CA GLU A 203 -31.63 -2.08 25.20
C GLU A 203 -32.43 -1.53 26.39
N GLN A 204 -31.77 -0.81 27.31
CA GLN A 204 -32.44 -0.14 28.43
C GLN A 204 -33.50 0.85 27.93
N ARG A 205 -33.20 1.60 26.86
CA ARG A 205 -34.17 2.52 26.24
C ARG A 205 -35.37 1.77 25.66
N ARG A 206 -35.15 0.64 24.97
CA ARG A 206 -36.25 -0.16 24.42
C ARG A 206 -37.13 -0.74 25.53
N GLU A 207 -36.55 -1.18 26.64
CA GLU A 207 -37.28 -1.68 27.80
C GLU A 207 -38.13 -0.60 28.45
N ALA A 208 -37.57 0.61 28.64
CA ALA A 208 -38.33 1.75 29.15
C ALA A 208 -39.49 2.14 28.21
N ASP A 209 -39.26 2.14 26.89
CA ASP A 209 -40.30 2.40 25.89
C ASP A 209 -41.40 1.32 25.92
N PHE A 210 -41.04 0.06 26.19
CA PHE A 210 -41.99 -1.04 26.33
C PHE A 210 -42.86 -0.88 27.59
N GLN A 211 -42.24 -0.60 28.74
CA GLN A 211 -42.96 -0.36 30.00
C GLN A 211 -43.91 0.83 29.90
N LEU A 212 -43.49 1.91 29.23
CA LEU A 212 -44.34 3.09 29.03
C LEU A 212 -45.59 2.75 28.20
N LYS A 213 -45.45 1.95 27.13
CA LYS A 213 -46.58 1.48 26.32
C LYS A 213 -47.52 0.58 27.11
N GLN A 214 -46.97 -0.27 27.99
CA GLN A 214 -47.79 -1.13 28.85
C GLN A 214 -48.66 -0.29 29.79
N LEU A 215 -48.08 0.70 30.47
CA LEU A 215 -48.83 1.63 31.33
C LEU A 215 -49.85 2.46 30.55
N GLU A 216 -49.52 2.91 29.33
CA GLU A 216 -50.46 3.63 28.47
C GLU A 216 -51.69 2.78 28.13
N LEU A 217 -51.50 1.49 27.84
CA LEU A 217 -52.59 0.54 27.60
C LEU A 217 -53.43 0.34 28.87
N GLU A 218 -52.80 0.09 30.02
CA GLU A 218 -53.50 -0.11 31.30
C GLU A 218 -54.36 1.12 31.66
N LEU A 219 -53.82 2.33 31.49
CA LEU A 219 -54.58 3.57 31.69
C LEU A 219 -55.75 3.67 30.71
N LYS A 220 -55.54 3.35 29.43
CA LYS A 220 -56.61 3.35 28.41
C LYS A 220 -57.74 2.38 28.76
N TYR A 221 -57.40 1.18 29.25
CA TYR A 221 -58.40 0.21 29.74
C TYR A 221 -59.15 0.74 30.96
N PHE A 222 -58.44 1.34 31.92
CA PHE A 222 -59.02 1.92 33.12
C PHE A 222 -60.02 3.06 32.81
N PHE A 223 -59.67 3.97 31.91
CA PHE A 223 -60.58 5.04 31.49
C PHE A 223 -61.77 4.52 30.67
N SER A 224 -61.57 3.50 29.84
CA SER A 224 -62.67 2.85 29.11
C SER A 224 -63.70 2.26 30.07
N LEU A 225 -63.26 1.52 31.10
CA LEU A 225 -64.16 0.92 32.10
C LEU A 225 -64.97 1.97 32.87
N LYS A 226 -64.34 3.09 33.25
CA LYS A 226 -65.03 4.19 33.95
C LYS A 226 -66.09 4.89 33.12
N ALA A 227 -65.97 4.90 31.79
CA ALA A 227 -66.96 5.54 30.92
C ALA A 227 -68.28 4.74 30.80
N PHE A 228 -68.31 3.48 31.25
CA PHE A 228 -69.49 2.60 31.21
C PHE A 228 -70.26 2.54 32.54
N HIS A 229 -69.87 3.30 33.56
CA HIS A 229 -70.59 3.43 34.83
C HIS A 229 -71.13 4.85 34.98
#